data_AF-A0AAD0NG61-F1
#
_entry.id   AF-A0AAD0NG61-F1
#
_cell.length_a   1.000
_cell.length_b   1.000
_cell.length_c   1.000
_cell.angle_alpha   90.00
_cell.angle_beta   90.00
_cell.angle_gamma   90.00
#
_symmetry.space_group_name_H-M   'P 1'
#
loop_
_entity.id
_entity.type
_entity.pdbx_description
1 polymer ?
#
loop_
_entity_poly.entity_id
_entity_poly.type
_entity_poly.pdbx_seq_one_letter_code
_entity_poly.pdbx_strand_id
1 'polypeptide(L)'
;MIRTTALAVAIAAATLSMPAHAGLGKLKDLAGAATGTSASASSAAAPDEAAQEALVRRFVSSQSHSLQAQTSFARAFGLAEQVQLLEAERQALSSGSVSVDAMKKSVSVSESAQAAIDERVAAQPELSAESKQHYAEGLVSMLASAAEAQKLGGEAGNFTAGMKNLGATQLATVGRKLAAGAWVAKESPGFIKGLYSSSKSAVTFAKKSKVKVPSNADSLLDSL
;
A
#
# COMPACT_ATOMS: atom_id res chain seq x y z
N MET A 1 14.35 -32.29 10.72
CA MET A 1 15.44 -31.56 11.41
C MET A 1 15.54 -30.17 10.81
N ILE A 2 14.99 -29.16 11.48
CA ILE A 2 15.02 -27.77 11.01
C ILE A 2 15.62 -26.93 12.12
N ARG A 3 16.69 -26.21 11.78
CA ARG A 3 17.58 -25.50 12.70
C ARG A 3 16.94 -24.18 13.07
N THR A 4 16.75 -23.96 14.37
CA THR A 4 16.37 -22.70 14.99
C THR A 4 17.54 -21.73 14.94
N THR A 5 17.41 -20.64 14.19
CA THR A 5 18.29 -19.47 14.30
C THR A 5 17.47 -18.32 14.87
N ALA A 6 17.65 -18.08 16.17
CA ALA A 6 17.16 -16.90 16.85
C ALA A 6 18.03 -15.70 16.45
N LEU A 7 17.41 -14.61 16.01
CA LEU A 7 18.06 -13.32 15.86
C LEU A 7 17.47 -12.37 16.90
N ALA A 8 18.27 -12.05 17.93
CA ALA A 8 17.95 -11.03 18.91
C ALA A 8 18.29 -9.65 18.32
N VAL A 9 17.35 -8.70 18.36
CA VAL A 9 17.58 -7.31 17.96
C VAL A 9 17.63 -6.45 19.22
N ALA A 10 18.80 -5.83 19.45
CA ALA A 10 19.07 -4.89 20.52
C ALA A 10 18.53 -3.49 20.16
N ILE A 11 17.84 -2.86 21.10
CA ILE A 11 17.30 -1.49 20.98
C ILE A 11 18.39 -0.52 21.44
N ALA A 12 18.95 0.25 20.52
CA ALA A 12 19.82 1.38 20.83
C ALA A 12 19.02 2.69 20.72
N ALA A 13 18.84 3.36 21.86
CA ALA A 13 18.28 4.70 21.92
C ALA A 13 19.32 5.73 21.50
N ALA A 14 18.98 6.63 20.57
CA ALA A 14 19.78 7.80 20.24
C ALA A 14 18.91 9.06 20.27
N THR A 15 19.41 10.06 20.99
CA THR A 15 18.79 11.33 21.35
C THR A 15 18.76 12.34 20.21
N LEU A 16 17.73 13.20 20.24
CA LEU A 16 17.41 14.27 19.30
C LEU A 16 18.48 15.38 19.24
N SER A 17 18.72 15.91 18.03
CA SER A 17 19.28 17.25 17.81
C SER A 17 18.73 17.81 16.49
N MET A 18 17.96 18.89 16.59
CA MET A 18 17.43 19.65 15.44
C MET A 18 18.35 20.84 15.13
N PRO A 19 18.56 21.17 13.83
CA PRO A 19 18.89 22.53 13.43
C PRO A 19 17.70 23.21 12.74
N ALA A 20 17.34 24.39 13.25
CA ALA A 20 16.43 25.33 12.61
C ALA A 20 17.03 25.90 11.32
N HIS A 21 16.26 25.94 10.23
CA HIS A 21 16.56 26.75 9.05
C HIS A 21 15.34 27.57 8.65
N ALA A 22 15.49 28.89 8.78
CA ALA A 22 14.60 29.91 8.27
C ALA A 22 14.83 30.10 6.76
N GLY A 23 13.75 30.28 6.00
CA GLY A 23 13.81 30.48 4.56
C GLY A 23 12.46 30.87 3.95
N LEU A 24 11.79 31.85 4.55
CA LEU A 24 10.59 32.49 4.00
C LEU A 24 11.02 33.60 3.04
N GLY A 25 11.16 33.26 1.77
CA GLY A 25 11.49 34.21 0.72
C GLY A 25 10.96 33.74 -0.62
N LYS A 26 10.11 34.59 -1.23
CA LYS A 26 9.55 34.51 -2.60
C LYS A 26 8.19 33.81 -2.76
N LEU A 27 7.17 34.40 -2.15
CA LEU A 27 5.76 34.24 -2.54
C LEU A 27 5.27 35.56 -3.15
N LYS A 28 5.64 35.87 -4.41
CA LYS A 28 5.22 37.10 -5.10
C LYS A 28 5.20 36.94 -6.64
N ASP A 29 4.77 35.79 -7.16
CA ASP A 29 4.60 35.64 -8.63
C ASP A 29 3.54 34.61 -9.08
N LEU A 30 2.55 34.28 -8.23
CA LEU A 30 1.51 33.29 -8.62
C LEU A 30 0.08 33.84 -8.61
N ALA A 31 -0.09 35.12 -8.91
CA ALA A 31 -1.40 35.75 -9.09
C ALA A 31 -1.49 36.37 -10.50
N GLY A 32 -1.76 35.53 -11.50
CA GLY A 32 -2.12 36.02 -12.83
C GLY A 32 -1.83 35.04 -13.97
N ALA A 33 -2.78 34.14 -14.27
CA ALA A 33 -3.09 33.68 -15.63
C ALA A 33 -4.15 32.57 -15.57
N ALA A 34 -5.42 32.96 -15.52
CA ALA A 34 -6.52 32.11 -15.98
C ALA A 34 -6.95 32.68 -17.34
N THR A 35 -6.70 31.93 -18.42
CA THR A 35 -7.51 31.80 -19.66
C THR A 35 -6.64 31.15 -20.74
N GLY A 36 -6.96 29.89 -21.10
CA GLY A 36 -6.30 29.22 -22.22
C GLY A 36 -6.56 27.72 -22.24
N THR A 37 -7.72 27.32 -22.76
CA THR A 37 -7.97 25.93 -23.18
C THR A 37 -6.97 25.55 -24.25
N SER A 38 -5.97 24.77 -23.86
CA SER A 38 -5.21 23.89 -24.73
C SER A 38 -4.81 22.70 -23.88
N ALA A 39 -5.39 21.54 -24.18
CA ALA A 39 -4.95 20.26 -23.66
C ALA A 39 -3.54 19.99 -24.21
N SER A 40 -2.54 20.65 -23.62
CA SER A 40 -1.17 20.21 -23.71
C SER A 40 -1.10 18.93 -22.90
N ALA A 41 -0.77 17.82 -23.56
CA ALA A 41 -0.29 16.64 -22.87
C ALA A 41 0.79 17.13 -21.90
N SER A 42 0.46 17.17 -20.61
CA SER A 42 1.40 17.59 -19.58
C SER A 42 2.49 16.52 -19.63
N SER A 43 3.63 16.86 -20.23
CA SER A 43 4.79 16.00 -20.18
C SER A 43 5.08 15.80 -18.70
N ALA A 44 4.87 14.57 -18.22
CA ALA A 44 5.12 14.25 -16.82
C ALA A 44 6.54 14.70 -16.50
N ALA A 45 6.67 15.60 -15.52
CA ALA A 45 7.96 16.09 -15.08
C ALA A 45 8.84 14.92 -14.63
N ALA A 46 10.15 15.07 -14.78
CA ALA A 46 11.11 14.11 -14.25
C ALA A 46 10.83 13.90 -12.74
N PRO A 47 10.65 12.65 -12.28
CA PRO A 47 10.42 12.40 -10.88
C PRO A 47 11.68 12.71 -10.07
N ASP A 48 11.49 13.28 -8.89
CA ASP A 48 12.54 13.57 -7.92
C ASP A 48 12.40 12.69 -6.67
N GLU A 49 13.28 12.91 -5.68
CA GLU A 49 13.29 12.14 -4.44
C GLU A 49 11.99 12.32 -3.64
N ALA A 50 11.35 13.49 -3.70
CA ALA A 50 10.06 13.76 -3.05
C ALA A 50 8.91 12.98 -3.71
N ALA A 51 8.88 12.92 -5.04
CA ALA A 51 7.92 12.10 -5.78
C ALA A 51 8.08 10.60 -5.46
N GLN A 52 9.32 10.11 -5.33
CA GLN A 52 9.58 8.75 -4.86
C GLN A 52 9.07 8.55 -3.43
N GLU A 53 9.40 9.44 -2.49
CA GLU A 53 9.01 9.28 -1.09
C GLU A 53 7.49 9.27 -0.93
N ALA A 54 6.79 10.16 -1.63
CA ALA A 54 5.33 10.17 -1.67
C ALA A 54 4.77 8.83 -2.18
N LEU A 55 5.32 8.31 -3.29
CA LEU A 55 4.90 7.06 -3.90
C LEU A 55 5.14 5.85 -2.97
N VAL A 56 6.34 5.77 -2.38
CA VAL A 56 6.69 4.71 -1.42
C VAL A 56 5.80 4.77 -0.18
N ARG A 57 5.59 5.97 0.37
CA ARG A 57 4.71 6.17 1.53
C ARG A 57 3.28 5.75 1.22
N ARG A 58 2.77 6.08 0.02
CA ARG A 58 1.43 5.69 -0.42
C ARG A 58 1.30 4.17 -0.51
N PHE A 59 2.27 3.52 -1.13
CA PHE A 59 2.33 2.06 -1.23
C PHE A 59 2.35 1.41 0.16
N VAL A 60 3.24 1.85 1.05
CA VAL A 60 3.33 1.33 2.42
C VAL A 60 2.03 1.55 3.20
N SER A 61 1.36 2.70 3.02
CA SER A 61 0.06 2.96 3.64
C SER A 61 -1.00 1.98 3.15
N SER A 62 -1.09 1.78 1.83
CA SER A 62 -2.04 0.82 1.25
C SER A 62 -1.73 -0.61 1.69
N GLN A 63 -0.46 -1.03 1.67
CA GLN A 63 -0.02 -2.34 2.12
C GLN A 63 -0.31 -2.56 3.62
N SER A 64 -0.12 -1.54 4.46
CA SER A 64 -0.43 -1.61 5.90
C SER A 64 -1.92 -1.82 6.16
N HIS A 65 -2.78 -1.18 5.37
CA HIS A 65 -4.23 -1.42 5.42
C HIS A 65 -4.61 -2.81 4.89
N SER A 66 -3.94 -3.30 3.84
CA SER A 66 -4.11 -4.67 3.33
C SER A 66 -3.75 -5.71 4.40
N LEU A 67 -2.61 -5.58 5.06
CA LEU A 67 -2.22 -6.48 6.15
C LEU A 67 -3.21 -6.41 7.33
N GLN A 68 -3.74 -5.22 7.64
CA GLN A 68 -4.77 -5.07 8.67
C GLN A 68 -6.06 -5.81 8.29
N ALA A 69 -6.50 -5.66 7.03
CA ALA A 69 -7.66 -6.36 6.51
C ALA A 69 -7.49 -7.87 6.60
N GLN A 70 -6.35 -8.37 6.14
CA GLN A 70 -5.98 -9.79 6.22
C GLN A 70 -5.91 -10.28 7.65
N THR A 71 -5.43 -9.45 8.60
CA THR A 71 -5.40 -9.81 10.01
C THR A 71 -6.82 -10.05 10.53
N SER A 72 -7.74 -9.14 10.22
CA SER A 72 -9.15 -9.25 10.60
C SER A 72 -9.85 -10.43 9.91
N PHE A 73 -9.58 -10.70 8.62
CA PHE A 73 -10.09 -11.89 7.95
C PHE A 73 -9.51 -13.18 8.54
N ALA A 74 -8.22 -13.21 8.84
CA ALA A 74 -7.57 -14.33 9.50
C ALA A 74 -8.18 -14.61 10.87
N ARG A 75 -8.48 -13.57 11.67
CA ARG A 75 -9.23 -13.71 12.93
C ARG A 75 -10.63 -14.27 12.70
N ALA A 76 -11.35 -13.75 11.71
CA ALA A 76 -12.70 -14.23 11.38
C ALA A 76 -12.72 -15.74 11.05
N PHE A 77 -11.66 -16.24 10.43
CA PHE A 77 -11.52 -17.65 10.05
C PHE A 77 -10.69 -18.51 11.02
N GLY A 78 -10.23 -17.95 12.16
CA GLY A 78 -9.44 -18.69 13.14
C GLY A 78 -8.04 -19.09 12.66
N LEU A 79 -7.42 -18.30 11.79
CA LEU A 79 -6.07 -18.51 11.26
C LEU A 79 -5.01 -17.83 12.14
N ALA A 80 -4.82 -18.33 13.38
CA ALA A 80 -3.99 -17.69 14.40
C ALA A 80 -2.51 -17.48 14.01
N GLU A 81 -1.92 -18.39 13.23
CA GLU A 81 -0.55 -18.24 12.74
C GLU A 81 -0.44 -17.05 11.77
N GLN A 82 -1.43 -16.88 10.90
CA GLN A 82 -1.46 -15.77 9.95
C GLN A 82 -1.65 -14.43 10.66
N VAL A 83 -2.48 -14.38 11.71
CA VAL A 83 -2.63 -13.18 12.55
C VAL A 83 -1.28 -12.72 13.10
N GLN A 84 -0.50 -13.63 13.67
CA GLN A 84 0.81 -13.30 14.24
C GLN A 84 1.81 -12.81 13.18
N LEU A 85 1.86 -13.49 12.03
CA LEU A 85 2.75 -13.11 10.93
C LEU A 85 2.41 -11.72 10.38
N LEU A 86 1.12 -11.45 10.16
CA LEU A 86 0.63 -10.17 9.63
C LEU A 86 0.87 -9.03 10.62
N GLU A 87 0.65 -9.24 11.92
CA GLU A 87 0.90 -8.24 12.95
C GLU A 87 2.39 -7.91 13.08
N ALA A 88 3.25 -8.92 13.07
CA ALA A 88 4.69 -8.72 13.08
C ALA A 88 5.16 -7.93 11.85
N GLU A 89 4.63 -8.22 10.67
CA GLU A 89 4.98 -7.50 9.45
C GLU A 89 4.46 -6.05 9.45
N ARG A 90 3.25 -5.81 9.97
CA ARG A 90 2.74 -4.43 10.17
C ARG A 90 3.62 -3.63 11.12
N GLN A 91 4.12 -4.25 12.19
CA GLN A 91 5.06 -3.60 13.10
C GLN A 91 6.39 -3.30 12.39
N ALA A 92 6.91 -4.25 11.60
CA ALA A 92 8.12 -4.05 10.83
C ALA A 92 7.98 -2.86 9.85
N LEU A 93 6.88 -2.79 9.10
CA LEU A 93 6.61 -1.69 8.16
C LEU A 93 6.45 -0.31 8.83
N SER A 94 5.99 -0.26 10.07
CA SER A 94 5.78 1.01 10.79
C SER A 94 7.02 1.52 11.53
N SER A 95 8.05 0.68 11.70
CA SER A 95 9.20 0.96 12.57
C SER A 95 10.37 1.76 11.97
N GLY A 96 10.35 2.14 10.67
CA GLY A 96 11.44 2.91 10.08
C GLY A 96 11.36 3.15 8.57
N SER A 97 12.45 3.64 7.99
CA SER A 97 12.60 3.84 6.55
C SER A 97 12.42 2.51 5.80
N VAL A 98 11.31 2.36 5.10
CA VAL A 98 10.96 1.12 4.43
C VAL A 98 11.84 0.93 3.20
N SER A 99 12.75 -0.04 3.27
CA SER A 99 13.58 -0.45 2.15
C SER A 99 12.75 -1.22 1.11
N VAL A 100 13.25 -1.33 -0.11
CA VAL A 100 12.63 -2.16 -1.16
C VAL A 100 12.49 -3.61 -0.69
N ASP A 101 13.47 -4.14 0.05
CA ASP A 101 13.41 -5.52 0.55
C ASP A 101 12.33 -5.69 1.63
N ALA A 102 12.14 -4.69 2.50
CA ALA A 102 11.04 -4.69 3.45
C ALA A 102 9.67 -4.64 2.74
N MET A 103 9.53 -3.83 1.70
CA MET A 103 8.30 -3.80 0.89
C MET A 103 8.03 -5.14 0.21
N LYS A 104 9.04 -5.74 -0.43
CA LYS A 104 8.93 -7.07 -1.07
C LYS A 104 8.53 -8.15 -0.08
N LYS A 105 9.17 -8.16 1.10
CA LYS A 105 8.83 -9.10 2.17
C LYS A 105 7.37 -8.94 2.60
N SER A 106 6.92 -7.70 2.78
CA SER A 106 5.55 -7.42 3.14
C SER A 106 4.54 -7.89 2.10
N VAL A 107 4.82 -7.66 0.81
CA VAL A 107 4.00 -8.20 -0.29
C VAL A 107 3.93 -9.72 -0.21
N SER A 108 5.08 -10.39 -0.05
CA SER A 108 5.12 -11.85 0.02
C SER A 108 4.34 -12.42 1.23
N VAL A 109 4.45 -11.79 2.41
CA VAL A 109 3.66 -12.15 3.60
C VAL A 109 2.17 -11.95 3.33
N SER A 110 1.81 -10.82 2.71
CA SER A 110 0.43 -10.51 2.34
C SER A 110 -0.15 -11.51 1.35
N GLU A 111 0.60 -11.93 0.34
CA GLU A 111 0.17 -12.95 -0.64
C GLU A 111 -0.06 -14.30 0.02
N SER A 112 0.85 -14.73 0.91
CA SER A 112 0.71 -15.99 1.65
C SER A 112 -0.52 -16.00 2.55
N ALA A 113 -0.76 -14.89 3.27
CA ALA A 113 -1.95 -14.75 4.09
C ALA A 113 -3.23 -14.71 3.26
N GLN A 114 -3.21 -13.98 2.12
CA GLN A 114 -4.35 -13.90 1.21
C GLN A 114 -4.72 -15.27 0.66
N ALA A 115 -3.75 -16.12 0.31
CA ALA A 115 -4.02 -17.49 -0.15
C ALA A 115 -4.76 -18.30 0.92
N ALA A 116 -4.32 -18.24 2.19
CA ALA A 116 -5.00 -18.94 3.29
C ALA A 116 -6.42 -18.38 3.55
N ILE A 117 -6.62 -17.08 3.36
CA ILE A 117 -7.95 -16.44 3.45
C ILE A 117 -8.84 -16.89 2.30
N ASP A 118 -8.33 -16.92 1.08
CA ASP A 118 -9.07 -17.31 -0.13
C ASP A 118 -9.51 -18.78 -0.04
N GLU A 119 -8.68 -19.67 0.50
CA GLU A 119 -9.05 -21.06 0.79
C GLU A 119 -10.25 -21.14 1.75
N ARG A 120 -10.25 -20.30 2.80
CA ARG A 120 -11.37 -20.24 3.75
C ARG A 120 -12.62 -19.66 3.12
N VAL A 121 -12.49 -18.60 2.30
CA VAL A 121 -13.61 -18.03 1.56
C VAL A 121 -14.22 -19.06 0.59
N ALA A 122 -13.39 -19.82 -0.11
CA ALA A 122 -13.81 -20.87 -1.04
C ALA A 122 -14.53 -22.03 -0.34
N ALA A 123 -14.09 -22.40 0.87
CA ALA A 123 -14.75 -23.41 1.71
C ALA A 123 -16.13 -22.96 2.23
N GLN A 124 -16.44 -21.66 2.14
CA GLN A 124 -17.70 -21.05 2.54
C GLN A 124 -18.20 -21.45 3.95
N PRO A 125 -17.37 -21.31 4.99
CA PRO A 125 -17.76 -21.67 6.35
C PRO A 125 -18.88 -20.75 6.84
N GLU A 126 -19.73 -21.29 7.70
CA GLU A 126 -20.64 -20.45 8.47
C GLU A 126 -19.84 -19.62 9.47
N LEU A 127 -20.07 -18.30 9.46
CA LEU A 127 -19.42 -17.40 10.39
C LEU A 127 -20.26 -17.23 11.66
N SER A 128 -19.61 -17.36 12.82
CA SER A 128 -20.17 -16.97 14.11
C SER A 128 -20.41 -15.45 14.17
N ALA A 129 -21.17 -14.97 15.16
CA ALA A 129 -21.39 -13.53 15.33
C ALA A 129 -20.09 -12.74 15.50
N GLU A 130 -19.14 -13.27 16.28
CA GLU A 130 -17.81 -12.70 16.48
C GLU A 130 -16.98 -12.73 15.19
N SER A 131 -16.99 -13.86 14.47
CA SER A 131 -16.31 -13.98 13.17
C SER A 131 -16.85 -12.96 12.15
N LYS A 132 -18.15 -12.70 12.15
CA LYS A 132 -18.76 -11.68 11.26
C LYS A 132 -18.31 -10.27 11.63
N GLN A 133 -18.08 -9.97 12.90
CA GLN A 133 -17.55 -8.67 13.33
C GLN A 133 -16.14 -8.46 12.79
N HIS A 134 -15.24 -9.42 13.02
CA HIS A 134 -13.88 -9.37 12.46
C HIS A 134 -13.89 -9.32 10.93
N TYR A 135 -14.78 -10.05 10.28
CA TYR A 135 -14.88 -9.98 8.82
C TYR A 135 -15.30 -8.58 8.35
N ALA A 136 -16.26 -7.94 9.03
CA ALA A 136 -16.67 -6.58 8.72
C ALA A 136 -15.54 -5.54 8.95
N GLU A 137 -14.76 -5.68 10.03
CA GLU A 137 -13.56 -4.87 10.27
C GLU A 137 -12.52 -5.02 9.15
N GLY A 138 -12.36 -6.27 8.67
CA GLY A 138 -11.49 -6.58 7.53
C GLY A 138 -11.94 -5.85 6.28
N LEU A 139 -13.24 -5.85 5.96
CA LEU A 139 -13.78 -5.11 4.82
C LEU A 139 -13.49 -3.60 4.90
N VAL A 140 -13.63 -2.99 6.07
CA VAL A 140 -13.33 -1.56 6.26
C VAL A 140 -11.86 -1.26 5.96
N SER A 141 -10.96 -2.07 6.51
CA SER A 141 -9.51 -1.90 6.31
C SER A 141 -9.12 -2.16 4.85
N MET A 142 -9.77 -3.12 4.21
CA MET A 142 -9.54 -3.45 2.81
C MET A 142 -9.98 -2.31 1.88
N LEU A 143 -11.12 -1.67 2.16
CA LEU A 143 -11.58 -0.49 1.43
C LEU A 143 -10.65 0.71 1.65
N ALA A 144 -10.07 0.87 2.84
CA ALA A 144 -9.04 1.88 3.08
C ALA A 144 -7.77 1.60 2.24
N SER A 145 -7.36 0.33 2.15
CA SER A 145 -6.27 -0.09 1.27
C SER A 145 -6.57 0.24 -0.19
N ALA A 146 -7.80 -0.05 -0.65
CA ALA A 146 -8.28 0.25 -2.01
C ALA A 146 -8.23 1.74 -2.32
N ALA A 147 -8.73 2.58 -1.40
CA ALA A 147 -8.70 4.03 -1.59
C ALA A 147 -7.26 4.59 -1.76
N GLU A 148 -6.30 4.03 -1.01
CA GLU A 148 -4.88 4.41 -1.16
C GLU A 148 -4.27 3.81 -2.44
N ALA A 149 -4.68 2.60 -2.84
CA ALA A 149 -4.23 1.93 -4.07
C ALA A 149 -4.71 2.67 -5.34
N GLN A 150 -5.91 3.25 -5.32
CA GLN A 150 -6.40 4.08 -6.42
C GLN A 150 -5.50 5.31 -6.63
N LYS A 151 -5.14 6.02 -5.56
CA LYS A 151 -4.23 7.17 -5.61
C LYS A 151 -2.84 6.73 -6.08
N LEU A 152 -2.37 5.60 -5.57
CA LEU A 152 -1.11 4.98 -5.96
C LEU A 152 -1.06 4.71 -7.47
N GLY A 153 -2.16 4.27 -8.08
CA GLY A 153 -2.23 4.03 -9.53
C GLY A 153 -1.92 5.29 -10.35
N GLY A 154 -2.51 6.43 -9.96
CA GLY A 154 -2.24 7.72 -10.61
C GLY A 154 -0.80 8.20 -10.37
N GLU A 155 -0.32 8.14 -9.13
CA GLU A 155 1.05 8.53 -8.76
C GLU A 155 2.10 7.65 -9.48
N ALA A 156 1.90 6.33 -9.53
CA ALA A 156 2.77 5.37 -10.20
C ALA A 156 2.78 5.55 -11.73
N GLY A 157 1.63 5.86 -12.32
CA GLY A 157 1.49 6.18 -13.74
C GLY A 157 2.30 7.43 -14.10
N ASN A 158 2.16 8.49 -13.30
CA ASN A 158 2.90 9.74 -13.46
C ASN A 158 4.41 9.53 -13.27
N PHE A 159 4.81 8.77 -12.24
CA PHE A 159 6.21 8.44 -11.99
C PHE A 159 6.83 7.67 -13.15
N THR A 160 6.11 6.67 -13.67
CA THR A 160 6.56 5.87 -14.83
C THR A 160 6.67 6.72 -16.09
N ALA A 161 5.70 7.60 -16.35
CA ALA A 161 5.73 8.51 -17.49
C ALA A 161 6.90 9.49 -17.39
N GLY A 162 7.15 10.07 -16.21
CA GLY A 162 8.27 10.96 -15.97
C GLY A 162 9.62 10.26 -16.10
N MET A 163 9.74 9.02 -15.62
CA MET A 163 10.95 8.19 -15.83
C MET A 163 11.22 7.91 -17.32
N LYS A 164 10.19 7.68 -18.13
CA LYS A 164 10.33 7.45 -19.58
C LYS A 164 10.80 8.71 -20.34
N ASN A 165 10.54 9.89 -19.79
CA ASN A 165 10.95 11.16 -20.38
C ASN A 165 12.42 11.53 -20.07
N LEU A 166 13.09 10.77 -19.19
CA LEU A 166 14.50 10.98 -18.87
C LEU A 166 15.41 10.40 -19.96
N GLY A 167 16.43 11.17 -20.36
CA GLY A 167 17.49 10.65 -21.23
C GLY A 167 18.37 9.62 -20.52
N ALA A 168 19.08 8.77 -21.29
CA ALA A 168 19.93 7.70 -20.74
C ALA A 168 20.95 8.18 -19.69
N THR A 169 21.56 9.35 -19.91
CA THR A 169 22.52 9.97 -18.98
C THR A 169 21.87 10.41 -17.66
N GLN A 170 20.65 10.93 -17.72
CA GLN A 170 19.90 11.31 -16.52
C GLN A 170 19.48 10.06 -15.75
N LEU A 171 18.99 9.04 -16.45
CA LEU A 171 18.56 7.77 -15.88
C LEU A 171 19.72 7.03 -15.17
N ALA A 172 20.95 7.11 -15.72
CA ALA A 172 22.15 6.60 -15.06
C ALA A 172 22.48 7.33 -13.74
N THR A 173 22.13 8.61 -13.65
CA THR A 173 22.43 9.47 -12.49
C THR A 173 21.36 9.34 -11.40
N VAL A 174 20.07 9.38 -11.79
CA VAL A 174 18.94 9.36 -10.84
C VAL A 174 18.37 7.98 -10.60
N GLY A 175 18.58 7.01 -11.50
CA GLY A 175 17.95 5.68 -11.41
C GLY A 175 18.29 4.90 -10.15
N ARG A 176 19.51 5.06 -9.60
CA ARG A 176 19.88 4.46 -8.31
C ARG A 176 19.20 5.14 -7.13
N LYS A 177 19.03 6.46 -7.17
CA LYS A 177 18.33 7.23 -6.13
C LYS A 177 16.83 6.98 -6.13
N LEU A 178 16.28 6.76 -7.32
CA LEU A 178 14.85 6.56 -7.57
C LEU A 178 14.43 5.08 -7.62
N ALA A 179 15.30 4.17 -7.17
CA ALA A 179 15.08 2.73 -7.27
C ALA A 179 13.85 2.24 -6.50
N ALA A 180 13.54 2.83 -5.35
CA ALA A 180 12.38 2.45 -4.56
C ALA A 180 11.07 2.89 -5.24
N GLY A 181 11.05 4.11 -5.77
CA GLY A 181 9.91 4.63 -6.53
C GLY A 181 9.72 3.87 -7.83
N ALA A 182 10.80 3.50 -8.53
CA ALA A 182 10.73 2.67 -9.73
C ALA A 182 10.21 1.26 -9.43
N TRP A 183 10.63 0.65 -8.32
CA TRP A 183 10.11 -0.64 -7.89
C TRP A 183 8.62 -0.55 -7.57
N VAL A 184 8.19 0.42 -6.76
CA VAL A 184 6.77 0.63 -6.43
C VAL A 184 5.96 0.87 -7.69
N ALA A 185 6.39 1.78 -8.57
CA ALA A 185 5.66 2.10 -9.80
C ALA A 185 5.46 0.87 -10.70
N LYS A 186 6.43 -0.04 -10.72
CA LYS A 186 6.36 -1.31 -11.44
C LYS A 186 5.41 -2.32 -10.76
N GLU A 187 5.39 -2.36 -9.43
CA GLU A 187 4.59 -3.29 -8.64
C GLU A 187 3.11 -2.88 -8.57
N SER A 188 2.84 -1.56 -8.56
CA SER A 188 1.51 -0.98 -8.35
C SER A 188 0.39 -1.59 -9.21
N PRO A 189 0.55 -1.82 -10.53
CA PRO A 189 -0.52 -2.38 -11.35
C PRO A 189 -0.93 -3.79 -10.91
N GLY A 190 0.03 -4.63 -10.53
CA GLY A 190 -0.22 -5.99 -10.03
C GLY A 190 -0.90 -5.96 -8.67
N PHE A 191 -0.39 -5.13 -7.77
CA PHE A 191 -0.95 -4.91 -6.44
C PHE A 191 -2.41 -4.41 -6.49
N ILE A 192 -2.70 -3.37 -7.30
CA ILE A 192 -4.04 -2.81 -7.47
C ILE A 192 -5.02 -3.87 -8.00
N LYS A 193 -4.60 -4.64 -9.02
CA LYS A 193 -5.43 -5.69 -9.60
C LYS A 193 -5.72 -6.82 -8.60
N GLY A 194 -4.71 -7.24 -7.83
CA GLY A 194 -4.86 -8.22 -6.76
C GLY A 194 -5.87 -7.73 -5.72
N LEU A 195 -5.71 -6.48 -5.26
CA LEU A 195 -6.59 -5.87 -4.28
C LEU A 195 -8.04 -5.77 -4.78
N TYR A 196 -8.27 -5.38 -6.04
CA TYR A 196 -9.61 -5.39 -6.64
C TYR A 196 -10.24 -6.79 -6.60
N SER A 197 -9.49 -7.81 -7.04
CA SER A 197 -9.97 -9.19 -7.10
C SER A 197 -10.31 -9.73 -5.70
N SER A 198 -9.38 -9.61 -4.75
CA SER A 198 -9.58 -10.05 -3.37
C SER A 198 -10.73 -9.29 -2.72
N SER A 199 -10.86 -7.99 -2.99
CA SER A 199 -11.93 -7.19 -2.41
C SER A 199 -13.31 -7.55 -2.94
N LYS A 200 -13.42 -7.80 -4.25
CA LYS A 200 -14.65 -8.29 -4.87
C LYS A 200 -15.05 -9.65 -4.33
N SER A 201 -14.10 -10.58 -4.19
CA SER A 201 -14.31 -11.90 -3.59
C SER A 201 -14.81 -11.76 -2.14
N ALA A 202 -14.12 -10.94 -1.34
CA ALA A 202 -14.44 -10.76 0.06
C ALA A 202 -15.81 -10.09 0.28
N VAL A 203 -16.18 -9.09 -0.53
CA VAL A 203 -17.52 -8.47 -0.50
C VAL A 203 -18.61 -9.46 -0.92
N THR A 204 -18.34 -10.28 -1.94
CA THR A 204 -19.29 -11.32 -2.38
C THR A 204 -19.55 -12.33 -1.27
N PHE A 205 -18.50 -12.82 -0.62
CA PHE A 205 -18.64 -13.70 0.53
C PHE A 205 -19.37 -13.03 1.70
N ALA A 206 -19.06 -11.76 2.00
CA ALA A 206 -19.75 -11.00 3.04
C ALA A 206 -21.26 -10.92 2.81
N LYS A 207 -21.67 -10.58 1.58
CA LYS A 207 -23.09 -10.53 1.17
C LYS A 207 -23.76 -11.88 1.36
N LYS A 208 -23.11 -12.98 0.95
CA LYS A 208 -23.61 -14.35 1.10
C LYS A 208 -23.73 -14.77 2.56
N SER A 209 -22.73 -14.46 3.37
CA SER A 209 -22.63 -14.81 4.79
C SER A 209 -23.40 -13.85 5.71
N LYS A 210 -24.17 -12.90 5.14
CA LYS A 210 -24.93 -11.87 5.85
C LYS A 210 -24.06 -11.04 6.80
N VAL A 211 -22.81 -10.79 6.41
CA VAL A 211 -21.93 -9.84 7.08
C VAL A 211 -22.31 -8.42 6.65
N LYS A 212 -22.23 -7.46 7.56
CA LYS A 212 -22.46 -6.05 7.23
C LYS A 212 -21.37 -5.54 6.29
N VAL A 213 -21.77 -5.16 5.08
CA VAL A 213 -20.87 -4.56 4.09
C VAL A 213 -20.97 -3.03 4.16
N PRO A 214 -19.86 -2.28 4.14
CA PRO A 214 -19.89 -0.82 4.03
C PRO A 214 -20.66 -0.36 2.79
N SER A 215 -21.48 0.68 2.92
CA SER A 215 -22.38 1.14 1.84
C SER A 215 -21.64 1.69 0.62
N ASN A 216 -20.41 2.16 0.79
CA ASN A 216 -19.55 2.66 -0.28
C ASN A 216 -18.66 1.57 -0.91
N ALA A 217 -18.78 0.30 -0.50
CA ALA A 217 -17.90 -0.77 -0.96
C ALA A 217 -17.93 -0.93 -2.48
N ASP A 218 -19.12 -1.07 -3.07
CA ASP A 218 -19.26 -1.30 -4.52
C ASP A 218 -18.71 -0.09 -5.32
N SER A 219 -19.01 1.15 -4.89
CA SER A 219 -18.50 2.36 -5.54
C SER A 219 -16.97 2.50 -5.47
N LEU A 220 -16.33 2.09 -4.38
CA LEU A 220 -14.87 2.12 -4.26
C LEU A 220 -14.20 1.02 -5.09
N LEU A 221 -14.85 -0.14 -5.22
CA LEU A 221 -14.33 -1.22 -6.06
C LEU A 221 -14.40 -0.87 -7.54
N ASP A 222 -15.47 -0.20 -7.98
CA ASP A 222 -15.60 0.24 -9.36
C ASP A 222 -14.61 1.34 -9.76
N SER A 223 -13.95 1.97 -8.78
CA SER A 223 -12.95 3.01 -8.99
C SER A 223 -11.49 2.53 -9.00
N LEU A 224 -11.25 1.25 -8.68
CA LEU A 224 -9.92 0.60 -8.77
C LEU A 224 -9.62 0.12 -10.19
#